data_AF-A0A1B2JJB0-F1
#
_entry.id   AF-A0A1B2JJB0-F1
#
_cell.length_a   1.000
_cell.length_b   1.000
_cell.length_c   1.000
_cell.angle_alpha   90.00
_cell.angle_beta   90.00
_cell.angle_gamma   90.00
#
_symmetry.space_group_name_H-M   'P 1'
#
loop_
_entity.id
_entity.type
_entity.pdbx_description
1 polymer ?
#
loop_
_entity_poly.entity_id
_entity_poly.type
_entity_poly.pdbx_seq_one_letter_code
_entity_poly.pdbx_strand_id
1 'polypeptide(L)'
;MALRDLLFLHGRDDTSLINGSTIDIIESGFIKANDLRRQMNILRSKSLIDGCFTIVKNSSILVGVLPLNKLELQLDKIDRFKFEFSIENDLLVKLSDSKDFGDAKLNSDSVSNTLSRNDLYSKTHSSKLYDDLENSLELGQCSKEEIVIRLMSSLTDFTKIIDHHPLMLEATSPLSLVHMVFSRLGNREICVLDKGLFIGTLHKKFFTDYLKNENKPTS
;
A
#
# COMPACT_ATOMS: atom_id res chain seq x y z
N MET A 1 -12.72 28.04 6.98
CA MET A 1 -11.51 27.50 6.36
C MET A 1 -11.77 26.09 5.87
N ALA A 2 -11.46 25.83 4.61
CA ALA A 2 -11.60 24.54 3.95
C ALA A 2 -10.28 23.77 3.96
N LEU A 3 -10.35 22.47 3.71
CA LEU A 3 -9.19 21.59 3.58
C LEU A 3 -8.20 22.10 2.51
N ARG A 4 -8.73 22.62 1.39
CA ARG A 4 -7.95 23.28 0.34
C ARG A 4 -7.02 24.36 0.89
N ASP A 5 -7.51 25.20 1.79
CA ASP A 5 -6.72 26.33 2.32
C ASP A 5 -5.46 25.82 3.05
N LEU A 6 -5.57 24.69 3.75
CA LEU A 6 -4.44 24.02 4.41
C LEU A 6 -3.43 23.45 3.40
N LEU A 7 -3.90 22.93 2.25
CA LEU A 7 -3.04 22.37 1.20
C LEU A 7 -2.26 23.46 0.45
N PHE A 8 -2.86 24.64 0.24
CA PHE A 8 -2.28 25.73 -0.56
C PHE A 8 -1.50 26.76 0.27
N LEU A 9 -1.69 26.82 1.59
CA LEU A 9 -0.94 27.72 2.48
C LEU A 9 0.56 27.44 2.57
N HIS A 10 1.02 26.24 2.18
CA HIS A 10 2.44 25.86 2.26
C HIS A 10 3.22 26.06 0.95
N GLY A 11 2.64 26.74 -0.04
CA GLY A 11 3.33 27.01 -1.31
C GLY A 11 3.67 25.72 -2.06
N ARG A 12 4.01 25.83 -3.33
CA ARG A 12 4.29 24.66 -4.17
C ARG A 12 5.57 23.89 -3.79
N ASP A 13 6.31 24.37 -2.79
CA ASP A 13 7.64 23.84 -2.45
C ASP A 13 7.68 23.07 -1.12
N ASP A 14 6.82 23.38 -0.14
CA ASP A 14 6.68 22.59 1.09
C ASP A 14 5.54 21.56 0.95
N THR A 15 5.79 20.57 0.09
CA THR A 15 4.96 19.35 -0.02
C THR A 15 4.98 18.47 1.24
N SER A 16 5.59 18.93 2.34
CA SER A 16 5.75 18.20 3.59
C SER A 16 4.44 17.82 4.29
N LEU A 17 3.34 18.55 4.04
CA LEU A 17 2.02 18.22 4.61
C LEU A 17 1.25 17.15 3.82
N ILE A 18 1.60 16.95 2.54
CA ILE A 18 0.80 16.20 1.54
C ILE A 18 1.56 15.00 0.96
N ASN A 19 2.89 15.02 0.96
CA ASN A 19 3.72 13.91 0.49
C ASN A 19 4.17 13.01 1.64
N GLY A 20 3.18 12.38 2.28
CA GLY A 20 3.31 10.97 2.67
C GLY A 20 3.40 10.13 1.39
N SER A 21 4.19 9.07 1.40
CA SER A 21 4.66 8.42 0.17
C SER A 21 3.55 7.97 -0.76
N THR A 22 3.45 8.64 -1.90
CA THR A 22 2.59 8.23 -3.02
C THR A 22 3.39 7.37 -3.98
N ILE A 23 2.82 6.25 -4.38
CA ILE A 23 3.32 5.38 -5.45
C ILE A 23 2.39 5.57 -6.63
N ASP A 24 2.91 6.16 -7.71
CA ASP A 24 2.17 6.30 -8.96
C ASP A 24 2.45 5.12 -9.88
N ILE A 25 1.38 4.48 -10.31
CA ILE A 25 1.37 3.33 -11.19
C ILE A 25 0.91 3.81 -12.56
N ILE A 26 1.88 4.08 -13.45
CA ILE A 26 1.63 4.67 -14.78
C ILE A 26 1.60 3.58 -15.85
N GLU A 27 2.69 2.83 -15.99
CA GLU A 27 2.90 1.88 -17.10
C GLU A 27 2.64 0.43 -16.71
N SER A 28 2.89 0.07 -15.44
CA SER A 28 2.72 -1.30 -14.97
C SER A 28 2.34 -1.33 -13.50
N GLY A 29 1.44 -2.25 -13.13
CA GLY A 29 1.06 -2.56 -11.76
C GLY A 29 2.17 -3.18 -10.90
N PHE A 30 3.44 -3.06 -11.28
CA PHE A 30 4.57 -3.72 -10.62
C PHE A 30 5.63 -2.71 -10.16
N ILE A 31 6.23 -2.97 -9.00
CA ILE A 31 7.33 -2.21 -8.42
C ILE A 31 8.35 -3.15 -7.80
N LYS A 32 9.62 -2.75 -7.74
CA LYS A 32 10.65 -3.57 -7.07
C LYS A 32 10.46 -3.58 -5.56
N ALA A 33 10.68 -4.73 -4.93
CA ALA A 33 10.63 -4.88 -3.48
C ALA A 33 11.63 -3.95 -2.76
N ASN A 34 12.84 -3.80 -3.29
CA ASN A 34 13.83 -2.89 -2.70
C ASN A 34 13.43 -1.41 -2.80
N ASP A 35 12.73 -1.00 -3.87
CA ASP A 35 12.26 0.38 -4.01
C ASP A 35 11.21 0.70 -2.94
N LEU A 36 10.28 -0.23 -2.68
CA LEU A 36 9.32 -0.14 -1.58
C LEU A 36 10.02 -0.08 -0.21
N ARG A 37 11.01 -0.95 0.03
CA ARG A 37 11.81 -0.96 1.27
C ARG A 37 12.54 0.37 1.47
N ARG A 38 13.15 0.91 0.42
CA ARG A 38 13.85 2.20 0.45
C ARG A 38 12.88 3.33 0.80
N GLN A 39 11.73 3.40 0.13
CA GLN A 39 10.72 4.42 0.41
C GLN A 39 10.16 4.29 1.85
N MET A 40 9.99 3.07 2.35
CA MET A 40 9.52 2.83 3.71
C MET A 40 10.52 3.34 4.75
N ASN A 41 11.81 3.14 4.52
CA ASN A 41 12.87 3.66 5.39
C ASN A 41 12.91 5.20 5.39
N ILE A 42 12.63 5.84 4.25
CA ILE A 42 12.48 7.30 4.15
C ILE A 42 11.29 7.80 4.97
N LEU A 43 10.15 7.10 4.97
CA LEU A 43 9.01 7.46 5.82
C LEU A 43 9.33 7.30 7.31
N ARG A 44 10.01 6.22 7.66
CA ARG A 44 10.44 5.95 9.04
C ARG A 44 11.34 7.07 9.57
N SER A 45 12.31 7.53 8.77
CA SER A 45 13.20 8.63 9.17
C SER A 45 12.45 9.96 9.34
N LYS A 46 11.35 10.17 8.61
CA LYS A 46 10.43 11.31 8.78
C LYS A 46 9.47 11.18 9.98
N SER A 47 9.64 10.15 10.82
CA SER A 47 8.74 9.83 11.94
C SER A 47 7.29 9.59 11.51
N LEU A 48 7.08 9.11 10.29
CA LEU A 48 5.78 8.65 9.76
C LEU A 48 5.71 7.12 9.82
N ILE A 49 6.05 6.56 10.98
CA ILE A 49 6.21 5.12 11.20
C ILE A 49 4.86 4.38 11.12
N ASP A 50 3.78 5.08 11.46
CA ASP A 50 2.40 4.60 11.50
C ASP A 50 1.62 4.88 10.19
N GLY A 51 2.30 5.37 9.15
CA GLY A 51 1.64 5.84 7.94
C GLY A 51 1.21 4.74 6.97
N CYS A 52 0.72 5.14 5.81
CA CYS A 52 0.52 4.26 4.67
C CYS A 52 1.16 4.83 3.39
N PHE A 53 1.38 3.95 2.42
CA PHE A 53 1.65 4.36 1.04
C PHE A 53 0.34 4.58 0.33
N THR A 54 0.16 5.74 -0.28
CA THR A 54 -1.00 5.95 -1.15
C THR A 54 -0.66 5.45 -2.55
N ILE A 55 -1.52 4.61 -3.12
CA ILE A 55 -1.32 4.07 -4.46
C ILE A 55 -2.26 4.81 -5.40
N VAL A 56 -1.67 5.43 -6.41
CA VAL A 56 -2.39 6.18 -7.43
C VAL A 56 -2.05 5.65 -8.80
N LYS A 57 -2.95 5.90 -9.74
CA LYS A 57 -2.78 5.55 -11.15
C LYS A 57 -2.92 6.82 -11.98
N ASN A 58 -2.04 6.97 -12.97
CA ASN A 58 -2.00 8.16 -13.83
C ASN A 58 -2.00 9.46 -13.02
N SER A 59 -1.30 9.46 -11.88
CA SER A 59 -1.15 10.58 -10.93
C SER A 59 -2.42 11.07 -10.22
N SER A 60 -3.63 10.76 -10.68
CA SER A 60 -4.88 11.35 -10.15
C SER A 60 -5.96 10.35 -9.76
N ILE A 61 -5.82 9.07 -10.12
CA ILE A 61 -6.81 8.05 -9.79
C ILE A 61 -6.35 7.32 -8.53
N LEU A 62 -7.10 7.45 -7.43
CA LEU A 62 -6.79 6.70 -6.21
C LEU A 62 -7.12 5.22 -6.41
N VAL A 63 -6.14 4.35 -6.20
CA VAL A 63 -6.30 2.89 -6.25
C VAL A 63 -6.53 2.32 -4.85
N GLY A 64 -5.86 2.89 -3.86
CA GLY A 64 -5.98 2.48 -2.46
C GLY A 64 -4.82 2.96 -1.61
N VAL A 65 -4.76 2.46 -0.38
CA VAL A 65 -3.67 2.73 0.56
C VAL A 65 -3.05 1.43 1.06
N LEU A 66 -1.74 1.41 1.20
CA LEU A 66 -0.97 0.26 1.64
C LEU A 66 -0.35 0.56 3.03
N PRO A 67 -0.90 -0.01 4.11
CA PRO A 67 -0.39 0.21 5.47
C PRO A 67 1.07 -0.23 5.60
N LEU A 68 1.92 0.60 6.23
CA LEU A 68 3.36 0.32 6.38
C LEU A 68 3.64 -0.97 7.14
N ASN A 69 2.87 -1.28 8.19
CA ASN A 69 3.03 -2.50 8.96
C ASN A 69 2.77 -3.78 8.13
N LYS A 70 1.76 -3.74 7.24
CA LYS A 70 1.48 -4.84 6.32
C LYS A 70 2.57 -4.97 5.27
N LEU A 71 3.05 -3.85 4.74
CA LEU A 71 4.15 -3.80 3.78
C LEU A 71 5.43 -4.39 4.38
N GLU A 72 5.82 -3.95 5.57
CA GLU A 72 7.02 -4.44 6.28
C GLU A 72 6.97 -5.95 6.47
N LEU A 73 5.85 -6.46 7.00
CA LEU A 73 5.65 -7.89 7.21
C LEU A 73 5.81 -8.70 5.91
N GLN A 74 5.32 -8.18 4.77
CA GLN A 74 5.38 -8.89 3.50
C GLN A 74 6.77 -8.79 2.85
N LEU A 75 7.44 -7.65 2.96
CA LEU A 75 8.83 -7.51 2.52
C LEU A 75 9.77 -8.43 3.32
N ASP A 76 9.55 -8.60 4.63
CA ASP A 76 10.33 -9.53 5.45
C ASP A 76 10.14 -11.00 5.02
N LYS A 77 8.93 -11.37 4.59
CA LYS A 77 8.68 -12.71 4.01
C LYS A 77 9.38 -12.88 2.67
N ILE A 78 9.40 -11.86 1.83
CA ILE A 78 10.12 -11.86 0.56
C ILE A 78 11.62 -12.05 0.80
N ASP A 79 12.21 -11.31 1.75
CA ASP A 79 13.65 -11.42 2.05
C ASP A 79 14.01 -12.81 2.58
N ARG A 80 13.16 -13.38 3.44
CA ARG A 80 13.31 -14.75 3.90
C ARG A 80 13.27 -15.75 2.74
N PHE A 81 12.30 -15.60 1.85
CA PHE A 81 12.17 -16.46 0.67
C PHE A 81 13.39 -16.34 -0.25
N LYS A 82 13.87 -15.11 -0.51
CA LYS A 82 15.09 -14.88 -1.28
C LYS A 82 16.31 -15.57 -0.68
N PHE A 83 16.47 -15.48 0.64
CA PHE A 83 17.55 -16.15 1.36
C PHE A 83 17.45 -17.67 1.24
N GLU A 84 16.27 -18.23 1.45
CA GLU A 84 16.02 -19.67 1.45
C GLU A 84 16.25 -20.32 0.09
N PHE A 85 15.89 -19.62 -0.99
CA PHE A 85 16.03 -20.11 -2.36
C PHE A 85 17.26 -19.55 -3.09
N SER A 86 18.15 -18.83 -2.39
CA SER A 86 19.37 -18.21 -2.97
C SER A 86 19.07 -17.33 -4.20
N ILE A 87 17.99 -16.54 -4.13
CA ILE A 87 17.60 -15.61 -5.20
C ILE A 87 18.34 -14.30 -5.01
N GLU A 88 19.30 -14.03 -5.89
CA GLU A 88 20.09 -12.79 -5.85
C GLU A 88 19.28 -11.59 -6.40
N ASN A 89 18.49 -11.84 -7.44
CA ASN A 89 17.75 -10.79 -8.15
C ASN A 89 16.67 -10.14 -7.27
N ASP A 90 16.38 -8.88 -7.57
CA ASP A 90 15.25 -8.19 -6.96
C ASP A 90 13.92 -8.74 -7.50
N LEU A 91 12.92 -8.82 -6.62
CA LEU A 91 11.62 -9.35 -6.98
C LEU A 91 10.66 -8.20 -7.26
N LEU A 92 9.87 -8.37 -8.33
CA LEU A 92 8.80 -7.46 -8.68
C LEU A 92 7.57 -7.81 -7.85
N VAL A 93 7.04 -6.79 -7.19
CA VAL A 93 5.84 -6.83 -6.37
C VAL A 93 4.69 -6.26 -7.18
N LYS A 94 3.56 -6.97 -7.18
CA LYS A 94 2.34 -6.56 -7.86
C LYS A 94 1.46 -5.72 -6.92
N LEU A 95 1.11 -4.52 -7.36
CA LEU A 95 0.23 -3.58 -6.66
C LEU A 95 -1.15 -3.42 -7.33
N SER A 96 -1.29 -3.76 -8.61
CA SER A 96 -2.55 -3.65 -9.37
C SER A 96 -2.61 -4.76 -10.42
N ASP A 97 -3.81 -5.09 -10.89
CA ASP A 97 -3.98 -6.09 -11.94
C ASP A 97 -3.60 -5.53 -13.31
N SER A 98 -3.07 -6.39 -14.19
CA SER A 98 -2.75 -6.01 -15.58
C SER A 98 -3.98 -5.56 -16.37
N LYS A 99 -5.18 -6.05 -15.99
CA LYS A 99 -6.46 -5.62 -16.56
C LYS A 99 -6.71 -4.13 -16.36
N ASP A 100 -6.08 -3.53 -15.36
CA ASP A 100 -6.21 -2.10 -15.10
C ASP A 100 -5.46 -1.26 -16.14
N PHE A 101 -4.41 -1.77 -16.80
CA PHE A 101 -3.53 -0.98 -17.68
C PHE A 101 -3.94 -1.00 -19.16
N GLY A 102 -5.05 -1.65 -19.50
CA GLY A 102 -5.69 -1.52 -20.80
C GLY A 102 -4.78 -1.85 -21.99
N ASP A 103 -4.20 -3.05 -22.04
CA ASP A 103 -3.96 -3.74 -23.30
C ASP A 103 -3.62 -5.24 -23.12
N ALA A 104 -4.01 -6.02 -24.13
CA ALA A 104 -3.92 -7.47 -24.30
C ALA A 104 -4.86 -8.35 -23.44
N LYS A 105 -6.02 -8.67 -24.04
CA LYS A 105 -6.59 -10.03 -23.96
C LYS A 105 -5.52 -11.04 -24.42
N LEU A 106 -4.63 -11.42 -23.51
CA LEU A 106 -4.04 -12.75 -23.58
C LEU A 106 -5.10 -13.69 -23.02
N ASN A 107 -5.53 -14.62 -23.87
CA ASN A 107 -6.44 -15.71 -23.49
C ASN A 107 -5.90 -16.39 -22.24
N SER A 108 -6.43 -16.03 -21.07
CA SER A 108 -6.25 -16.76 -19.82
C SER A 108 -7.41 -17.74 -19.64
N ASP A 109 -7.76 -18.43 -20.72
CA ASP A 109 -8.55 -19.65 -20.67
C ASP A 109 -7.60 -20.80 -20.34
N SER A 110 -7.08 -20.82 -19.11
CA SER A 110 -6.63 -22.01 -18.37
C SER A 110 -6.04 -21.59 -17.03
N VAL A 111 -6.44 -22.29 -15.96
CA VAL A 111 -6.03 -22.09 -14.56
C VAL A 111 -6.77 -20.96 -13.81
N SER A 112 -8.07 -20.81 -14.09
CA SER A 112 -9.05 -20.56 -13.02
C SER A 112 -9.62 -21.90 -12.60
N ASN A 113 -9.05 -22.47 -11.54
CA ASN A 113 -9.50 -23.62 -10.72
C ASN A 113 -8.27 -24.00 -9.89
N THR A 114 -8.19 -23.97 -8.57
CA THR A 114 -9.12 -24.00 -7.45
C THR A 114 -8.28 -23.43 -6.28
N LEU A 115 -8.73 -22.46 -5.51
CA LEU A 115 -9.23 -22.70 -4.15
C LEU A 115 -9.52 -21.35 -3.52
N SER A 116 -10.82 -21.09 -3.33
CA SER A 116 -11.30 -20.29 -2.20
C SER A 116 -10.70 -20.85 -0.91
N ARG A 117 -9.87 -20.08 -0.20
CA ARG A 117 -9.37 -20.44 1.14
C ARG A 117 -9.14 -19.17 1.95
N ASN A 118 -10.19 -18.74 2.63
CA ASN A 118 -10.23 -17.61 3.55
C ASN A 118 -9.65 -17.90 4.96
N ASP A 119 -8.99 -19.03 5.20
CA ASP A 119 -8.57 -19.42 6.57
C ASP A 119 -7.07 -19.74 6.71
N LEU A 120 -6.17 -18.84 6.31
CA LEU A 120 -4.73 -19.00 6.62
C LEU A 120 -4.11 -17.81 7.35
N TYR A 121 -4.91 -17.09 8.13
CA TYR A 121 -4.44 -16.09 9.10
C TYR A 121 -4.61 -16.62 10.52
N SER A 122 -3.90 -17.69 10.87
CA SER A 122 -3.34 -17.90 12.21
C SER A 122 -2.50 -19.19 12.20
N LYS A 123 -1.23 -19.08 11.82
CA LYS A 123 -0.14 -19.89 12.39
C LYS A 123 1.20 -19.31 11.95
N THR A 124 1.84 -18.72 12.93
CA THR A 124 3.27 -18.49 13.02
C THR A 124 4.05 -19.78 12.72
N HIS A 125 5.27 -19.61 12.22
CA HIS A 125 6.28 -20.59 11.80
C HIS A 125 6.21 -21.02 10.32
N SER A 126 7.15 -20.50 9.53
CA SER A 126 7.33 -20.87 8.12
C SER A 126 7.59 -22.37 7.89
N SER A 127 7.96 -23.15 8.91
CA SER A 127 8.15 -24.60 8.72
C SER A 127 6.82 -25.31 8.45
N LYS A 128 5.70 -24.81 8.98
CA LYS A 128 4.39 -25.43 8.81
C LYS A 128 3.78 -25.24 7.42
N LEU A 129 4.20 -24.21 6.68
CA LEU A 129 3.75 -24.02 5.29
C LEU A 129 4.31 -25.12 4.38
N TYR A 130 5.55 -25.57 4.63
CA TYR A 130 6.11 -26.73 3.93
C TYR A 130 5.43 -28.02 4.36
N ASP A 131 5.21 -28.22 5.67
CA ASP A 131 4.54 -29.42 6.19
C ASP A 131 3.09 -29.56 5.66
N ASP A 132 2.33 -28.46 5.56
CA ASP A 132 0.95 -28.47 5.05
C ASP A 132 0.89 -28.67 3.51
N LEU A 133 1.91 -28.20 2.78
CA LEU A 133 2.05 -28.43 1.34
C LEU A 133 2.54 -29.86 1.04
N GLU A 134 3.41 -30.40 1.88
CA GLU A 134 3.88 -31.78 1.79
C GLU A 134 2.73 -32.77 2.04
N ASN A 135 1.83 -32.46 2.97
CA ASN A 135 0.60 -33.25 3.18
C ASN A 135 -0.42 -33.10 2.03
N SER A 136 -0.32 -32.06 1.19
CA SER A 136 -1.18 -31.88 0.01
C SER A 136 -0.64 -32.62 -1.25
N LEU A 137 0.54 -33.27 -1.16
CA LEU A 137 1.21 -34.00 -2.25
C LEU A 137 0.51 -35.28 -2.69
N GLU A 138 -0.53 -35.75 -2.01
CA GLU A 138 -1.22 -37.00 -2.37
C GLU A 138 -2.16 -36.87 -3.59
N LEU A 139 -2.36 -35.67 -4.15
CA LEU A 139 -3.17 -35.47 -5.36
C LEU A 139 -2.43 -34.69 -6.46
N GLY A 140 -1.60 -35.40 -7.23
CA GLY A 140 -1.14 -34.95 -8.56
C GLY A 140 0.18 -34.17 -8.58
N GLN A 141 1.13 -34.67 -9.37
CA GLN A 141 2.53 -34.22 -9.42
C GLN A 141 2.66 -32.76 -9.86
N CYS A 142 3.00 -31.88 -8.91
CA CYS A 142 3.54 -30.55 -9.18
C CYS A 142 5.06 -30.62 -8.95
N SER A 143 5.88 -30.12 -9.89
CA SER A 143 7.34 -30.14 -9.71
C SER A 143 7.75 -29.19 -8.58
N LYS A 144 8.95 -29.39 -8.01
CA LYS A 144 9.48 -28.49 -6.97
C LYS A 144 9.56 -27.05 -7.48
N GLU A 145 9.95 -26.86 -8.74
CA GLU A 145 10.06 -25.57 -9.40
C GLU A 145 8.70 -24.88 -9.52
N GLU A 146 7.66 -25.61 -9.88
CA GLU A 146 6.30 -25.09 -9.97
C GLU A 146 5.77 -24.62 -8.61
N ILE A 147 6.07 -25.36 -7.54
CA ILE A 147 5.70 -24.98 -6.17
C ILE A 147 6.40 -23.68 -5.77
N VAL A 148 7.71 -23.55 -6.05
CA VAL A 148 8.49 -22.34 -5.77
C VAL A 148 7.93 -21.14 -6.54
N ILE A 149 7.59 -21.32 -7.83
CA ILE A 149 6.99 -20.27 -8.65
C ILE A 149 5.64 -19.81 -8.08
N ARG A 150 4.79 -20.75 -7.66
CA ARG A 150 3.50 -20.43 -7.04
C ARG A 150 3.67 -19.69 -5.71
N LEU A 151 4.60 -20.14 -4.88
CA LEU A 151 4.90 -19.50 -3.60
C LEU A 151 5.43 -18.08 -3.81
N MET A 152 6.39 -17.91 -4.73
CA MET A 152 6.92 -16.60 -5.12
C MET A 152 5.80 -15.68 -5.59
N SER A 153 4.98 -16.12 -6.55
CA SER A 153 3.86 -15.34 -7.09
C SER A 153 2.91 -14.87 -5.99
N SER A 154 2.55 -15.76 -5.07
CA SER A 154 1.69 -15.45 -3.92
C SER A 154 2.34 -14.45 -2.95
N LEU A 155 3.65 -14.59 -2.68
CA LEU A 155 4.40 -13.68 -1.80
C LEU A 155 4.58 -12.29 -2.40
N THR A 156 4.69 -12.18 -3.72
CA THR A 156 4.88 -10.91 -4.43
C THR A 156 3.57 -10.21 -4.80
N ASP A 157 2.41 -10.79 -4.50
CA ASP A 157 1.11 -10.19 -4.79
C ASP A 157 0.60 -9.35 -3.62
N PHE A 158 0.83 -8.03 -3.69
CA PHE A 158 0.44 -7.09 -2.64
C PHE A 158 -0.97 -6.52 -2.84
N THR A 159 -1.67 -6.87 -3.92
CA THR A 159 -3.06 -6.44 -4.13
C THR A 159 -3.96 -6.74 -2.93
N LYS A 160 -3.72 -7.89 -2.27
CA LYS A 160 -4.50 -8.37 -1.11
C LYS A 160 -4.26 -7.60 0.20
N ILE A 161 -3.16 -6.86 0.30
CA ILE A 161 -2.81 -6.09 1.51
C ILE A 161 -3.13 -4.60 1.37
N ILE A 162 -3.46 -4.15 0.15
CA ILE A 162 -3.95 -2.81 -0.14
C ILE A 162 -5.38 -2.69 0.39
N ASP A 163 -5.65 -1.57 1.04
CA ASP A 163 -7.00 -1.13 1.36
C ASP A 163 -7.54 -0.27 0.21
N HIS A 164 -8.51 -0.82 -0.52
CA HIS A 164 -9.16 -0.16 -1.65
C HIS A 164 -10.28 0.81 -1.24
N HIS A 165 -10.59 0.93 0.06
CA HIS A 165 -11.62 1.83 0.57
C HIS A 165 -11.08 2.78 1.65
N PRO A 166 -10.01 3.54 1.36
CA PRO A 166 -9.51 4.55 2.29
C PRO A 166 -10.56 5.63 2.55
N LEU A 167 -10.43 6.32 3.68
CA LEU A 167 -11.28 7.47 3.96
C LEU A 167 -10.86 8.64 3.05
N MET A 168 -11.82 9.10 2.23
CA MET A 168 -11.62 10.17 1.26
C MET A 168 -12.46 11.39 1.64
N LEU A 169 -11.89 12.59 1.51
CA LEU A 169 -12.62 13.84 1.66
C LEU A 169 -12.33 14.77 0.48
N GLU A 170 -13.35 15.50 0.04
CA GLU A 170 -13.18 16.58 -0.94
C GLU A 170 -12.40 17.75 -0.32
N ALA A 171 -11.60 18.43 -1.12
CA ALA A 171 -10.78 19.58 -0.72
C ALA A 171 -11.66 20.76 -0.26
N THR A 172 -12.93 20.78 -0.66
CA THR A 172 -13.92 21.76 -0.19
C THR A 172 -14.47 21.44 1.20
N SER A 173 -14.15 20.27 1.75
CA SER A 173 -14.62 19.86 3.08
C SER A 173 -14.14 20.83 4.17
N PRO A 174 -14.99 21.16 5.16
CA PRO A 174 -14.62 22.05 6.24
C PRO A 174 -13.57 21.41 7.17
N LEU A 175 -12.66 22.20 7.73
CA LEU A 175 -11.63 21.68 8.67
C LEU A 175 -12.24 21.04 9.94
N SER A 176 -13.45 21.43 10.34
CA SER A 176 -14.16 20.79 11.46
C SER A 176 -14.47 19.31 11.18
N LEU A 177 -14.77 18.95 9.93
CA LEU A 177 -14.95 17.56 9.50
C LEU A 177 -13.62 16.80 9.58
N VAL A 178 -12.54 17.40 9.08
CA VAL A 178 -11.18 16.84 9.17
C VAL A 178 -10.78 16.58 10.62
N HIS A 179 -11.04 17.55 11.51
CA HIS A 179 -10.80 17.41 12.93
C HIS A 179 -11.63 16.27 13.54
N MET A 180 -12.92 16.17 13.21
CA MET A 180 -13.80 15.08 13.68
C MET A 180 -13.28 13.72 13.23
N VAL A 181 -12.87 13.58 11.97
CA VAL A 181 -12.27 12.35 11.45
C VAL A 181 -11.04 11.93 12.29
N PHE A 182 -10.09 12.84 12.52
CA PHE A 182 -8.87 12.49 13.26
C PHE A 182 -9.08 12.30 14.77
N SER A 183 -10.01 13.02 15.37
CA SER A 183 -10.24 13.01 16.83
C SER A 183 -11.28 11.99 17.29
N ARG A 184 -12.25 11.64 16.44
CA ARG A 184 -13.38 10.77 16.78
C ARG A 184 -13.37 9.44 16.03
N LEU A 185 -13.11 9.44 14.73
CA LEU A 185 -13.04 8.20 13.95
C LEU A 185 -11.69 7.48 14.11
N GLY A 186 -10.69 8.18 14.63
CA GLY A 186 -9.39 7.59 14.95
C GLY A 186 -8.49 7.37 13.72
N ASN A 187 -8.89 7.86 12.55
CA ASN A 187 -8.05 7.85 11.36
C ASN A 187 -6.74 8.58 11.63
N ARG A 188 -5.67 8.12 10.98
CA ARG A 188 -4.35 8.78 11.01
C ARG A 188 -4.05 9.52 9.72
N GLU A 189 -4.66 9.09 8.63
CA GLU A 189 -4.51 9.68 7.30
C GLU A 189 -5.87 9.81 6.62
N ILE A 190 -5.99 10.78 5.71
CA ILE A 190 -7.16 11.03 4.87
C ILE A 190 -6.68 11.27 3.44
N CYS A 191 -7.25 10.55 2.48
CA CYS A 191 -7.02 10.83 1.06
C CYS A 191 -7.85 12.05 0.66
N VAL A 192 -7.22 13.01 0.00
CA VAL A 192 -7.86 14.26 -0.39
C VAL A 192 -8.14 14.27 -1.88
N LEU A 193 -9.38 14.60 -2.22
CA LEU A 193 -9.85 14.72 -3.59
C LEU A 193 -10.12 16.18 -3.97
N ASP A 194 -9.95 16.54 -5.23
CA ASP A 194 -10.56 17.74 -5.82
C ASP A 194 -11.39 17.32 -7.02
N LYS A 195 -12.71 17.48 -6.92
CA LYS A 195 -13.67 17.06 -7.97
C LYS A 195 -13.53 15.58 -8.32
N GLY A 196 -13.37 14.74 -7.29
CA GLY A 196 -13.20 13.30 -7.42
C GLY A 196 -11.80 12.83 -7.84
N LEU A 197 -10.87 13.75 -8.14
CA LEU A 197 -9.49 13.40 -8.49
C LEU A 197 -8.59 13.48 -7.25
N PHE A 198 -7.73 12.48 -7.06
CA PHE A 198 -6.78 12.49 -5.97
C PHE A 198 -5.75 13.60 -6.13
N ILE A 199 -5.53 14.36 -5.06
CA ILE A 199 -4.55 15.45 -5.03
C ILE A 199 -3.51 15.30 -3.91
N GLY A 200 -3.68 14.31 -3.02
CA GLY A 200 -2.71 14.02 -1.96
C GLY A 200 -3.32 13.43 -0.70
N THR A 201 -2.46 13.15 0.29
CA THR A 201 -2.87 12.51 1.55
C THR A 201 -2.50 13.40 2.73
N LEU A 202 -3.47 13.67 3.61
CA LEU A 202 -3.27 14.46 4.82
C LEU A 202 -3.02 13.55 6.02
N HIS A 203 -1.87 13.70 6.66
CA HIS A 203 -1.55 12.98 7.90
C HIS A 203 -1.94 13.79 9.16
N LYS A 204 -2.47 13.11 10.19
CA LYS A 204 -2.95 13.69 11.44
C LYS A 204 -1.89 14.54 12.16
N LYS A 205 -0.63 14.10 12.13
CA LYS A 205 0.52 14.85 12.69
C LYS A 205 0.57 16.27 12.14
N PHE A 206 0.58 16.41 10.83
CA PHE A 206 0.64 17.69 10.12
C PHE A 206 -0.57 18.58 10.43
N PHE A 207 -1.77 17.99 10.46
CA PHE A 207 -2.98 18.70 10.85
C PHE A 207 -2.93 19.18 12.31
N THR A 208 -2.39 18.37 13.22
CA THR A 208 -2.24 18.71 14.64
C THR A 208 -1.21 19.83 14.83
N ASP A 209 -0.09 19.77 14.11
CA ASP A 209 0.95 20.80 14.15
C ASP A 209 0.44 22.13 13.60
N TYR A 210 -0.34 22.09 12.52
CA TYR A 210 -1.06 23.25 11.98
C TYR A 210 -1.95 23.91 13.05
N LEU A 211 -2.83 23.15 13.71
CA LEU A 211 -3.72 23.69 14.75
C LEU A 211 -2.94 24.29 15.93
N LYS A 212 -1.80 23.71 16.31
CA LYS A 212 -0.95 24.27 17.38
C LYS A 212 -0.33 25.62 16.98
N ASN A 213 0.04 25.78 15.71
CA ASN A 213 0.67 26.98 15.21
C ASN A 213 -0.32 28.13 15.01
N GLU A 214 -1.57 27.86 14.59
CA GLU A 214 -2.62 28.89 14.50
C GLU A 214 -3.06 29.43 15.88
N ASN A 215 -2.95 28.62 16.93
CA ASN A 215 -3.31 29.04 18.28
C ASN A 215 -2.20 29.82 19.02
N LYS A 216 -1.05 30.08 18.37
CA LYS A 216 -0.05 30.99 18.95
C LYS A 216 -0.52 32.43 18.71
N PRO A 217 -0.70 33.25 19.76
CA PRO A 217 -0.97 34.67 19.56
C PRO A 217 0.19 35.26 18.77
N THR A 218 -0.11 35.92 17.66
CA THR A 218 0.85 36.76 16.92
C THR A 218 1.42 37.75 17.92
N SER A 219 2.71 37.59 18.25
CA SER A 219 3.45 38.50 19.12
C SER A 219 3.71 39.82 18.42
#